data_AF-A0A6M3IYI3-F1
#
_entry.id   AF-A0A6M3IYI3-F1
#
_cell.length_a   1.000
_cell.length_b   1.000
_cell.length_c   1.000
_cell.angle_alpha   90.00
_cell.angle_beta   90.00
_cell.angle_gamma   90.00
#
_symmetry.space_group_name_H-M   'P 1'
#
loop_
_entity.id
_entity.type
_entity.pdbx_description
1 polymer ?
#
loop_
_entity_poly.entity_id
_entity_poly.type
_entity_poly.pdbx_seq_one_letter_code
_entity_poly.pdbx_strand_id
1 'polypeptide(L)'
;PIPHKYALEIIGRKYDQIIQPYQFGHLESKATCLWLKCLPGLNETNNVKQDMLKLDKAEWQRLHYLPPSKDRWKLRSKTFDGIAEAMARQWG
;
A
#
# COMPACT_ATOMS: atom_id res chain seq x y z
N PRO A 1 4.71 3.92 -3.58
CA PRO A 1 5.70 3.67 -4.65
C PRO A 1 6.92 3.05 -4.00
N ILE A 2 7.53 2.05 -4.65
CA ILE A 2 8.74 1.43 -4.12
C ILE A 2 9.91 2.37 -4.44
N PRO A 3 10.72 2.79 -3.45
CA PRO A 3 11.86 3.65 -3.70
C PRO A 3 12.84 3.04 -4.70
N HIS A 4 13.41 3.87 -5.58
CA HIS A 4 14.49 3.47 -6.48
C HIS A 4 15.79 3.25 -5.69
N LYS A 5 16.78 2.53 -6.25
CA LYS A 5 18.06 2.22 -5.59
C LYS A 5 18.78 3.47 -5.05
N TYR A 6 18.79 4.57 -5.80
CA TYR A 6 19.42 5.83 -5.37
C TYR A 6 18.72 6.45 -4.15
N ALA A 7 17.40 6.31 -4.03
CA ALA A 7 16.69 6.77 -2.85
C ALA A 7 17.04 5.93 -1.62
N LEU A 8 17.19 4.61 -1.78
CA LEU A 8 17.61 3.72 -0.69
C LEU A 8 19.04 4.00 -0.24
N GLU A 9 19.94 4.34 -1.17
CA GLU A 9 21.31 4.75 -0.86
C GLU A 9 21.35 6.02 -0.01
N ILE A 10 20.56 7.04 -0.38
CA ILE A 10 20.43 8.29 0.40
C ILE A 10 19.82 8.05 1.78
N ILE A 11 18.79 7.20 1.88
CA ILE A 11 18.16 6.83 3.16
C ILE A 11 19.13 6.02 4.04
N GLY A 12 20.07 5.29 3.43
CA GLY A 12 21.05 4.45 4.14
C GLY A 12 20.47 3.16 4.72
N ARG A 13 19.19 2.86 4.50
CA ARG A 13 18.51 1.66 5.01
C ARG A 13 17.34 1.25 4.11
N LYS A 14 17.21 -0.06 3.88
CA LYS A 14 16.05 -0.65 3.21
C LYS A 14 14.83 -0.67 4.14
N TYR A 15 13.63 -0.50 3.59
CA TYR A 15 12.38 -0.71 4.32
C TYR A 15 12.33 -2.12 4.93
N ASP A 16 11.60 -2.27 6.02
CA ASP A 16 11.47 -3.54 6.76
C ASP A 16 10.36 -4.41 6.19
N GLN A 17 9.30 -3.79 5.68
CA GLN A 17 8.13 -4.49 5.18
C GLN A 17 7.54 -3.79 3.97
N ILE A 18 7.06 -4.58 3.00
CA ILE A 18 6.16 -4.10 1.95
C ILE A 18 4.79 -4.71 2.21
N ILE A 19 3.77 -3.86 2.19
CA ILE A 19 2.37 -4.27 2.29
C ILE A 19 1.58 -3.82 1.06
N GLN A 20 0.44 -4.49 0.83
CA GLN A 20 -0.47 -4.22 -0.28
C GLN A 20 -1.91 -4.08 0.21
N PRO A 21 -2.75 -3.25 -0.43
CA PRO A 21 -4.15 -3.07 -0.02
C PRO A 21 -4.96 -4.38 -0.05
N TYR A 22 -4.71 -5.28 -1.00
CA TYR A 22 -5.37 -6.59 -1.07
C TYR A 22 -5.10 -7.48 0.14
N GLN A 23 -4.09 -7.21 0.96
CA GLN A 23 -3.85 -7.95 2.21
C GLN A 23 -4.81 -7.51 3.33
N PHE A 24 -5.54 -6.41 3.12
CA PHE A 24 -6.42 -5.78 4.11
C PHE A 24 -7.81 -5.49 3.53
N GLY A 25 -8.28 -6.31 2.59
CA GLY A 25 -9.64 -6.30 2.07
C GLY A 25 -9.92 -5.33 0.92
N HIS A 26 -8.90 -4.72 0.31
CA HIS A 26 -9.06 -3.78 -0.81
C HIS A 26 -8.64 -4.43 -2.12
N LEU A 27 -9.46 -4.38 -3.17
CA LEU A 27 -9.17 -5.02 -4.46
C LEU A 27 -8.18 -4.21 -5.32
N GLU A 28 -7.23 -3.55 -4.68
CA GLU A 28 -6.20 -2.72 -5.31
C GLU A 28 -4.79 -3.20 -4.98
N SER A 29 -3.87 -2.97 -5.91
CA SER A 29 -2.44 -3.12 -5.70
C SER A 29 -1.76 -1.75 -5.71
N LYS A 30 -1.18 -1.40 -4.57
CA LYS A 30 -0.37 -0.19 -4.41
C LYS A 30 0.59 -0.41 -3.24
N ALA A 31 1.81 -0.79 -3.60
CA ALA A 31 2.84 -1.10 -2.62
C ALA A 31 3.11 0.10 -1.68
N THR A 32 3.03 -0.19 -0.39
CA THR A 32 3.43 0.70 0.71
C THR A 32 4.62 0.07 1.42
N CYS A 33 5.72 0.81 1.52
CA CYS A 33 6.92 0.40 2.23
C CYS A 33 6.88 0.97 3.65
N LEU A 34 7.18 0.14 4.65
CA LEU A 34 7.22 0.53 6.06
C LEU A 34 8.65 0.43 6.60
N TRP A 35 9.08 1.48 7.30
CA TRP A 35 10.27 1.47 8.14
C TRP A 35 9.81 1.41 9.58
N LEU A 36 9.95 0.23 10.20
CA LEU A 36 9.45 -0.07 11.52
C LEU A 36 10.53 0.27 12.54
N LYS A 37 10.13 0.96 13.62
CA LYS A 37 10.99 1.29 14.74
C LYS A 37 10.35 0.76 16.02
N CYS A 38 10.92 -0.32 16.56
CA CYS A 38 10.39 -1.02 17.73
C CYS A 38 8.94 -1.51 17.55
N LEU A 39 8.51 -1.75 16.31
CA LEU A 39 7.20 -2.30 15.97
C LEU A 39 7.37 -3.62 15.22
N PRO A 40 6.54 -4.64 15.51
CA PRO A 40 6.49 -5.86 14.71
C PRO A 40 5.90 -5.57 13.33
N GLY A 41 6.23 -6.43 12.35
CA GLY A 41 5.64 -6.38 11.01
C GLY A 41 4.12 -6.42 11.07
N LEU A 42 3.45 -5.61 10.25
CA LEU A 42 2.00 -5.54 10.18
C LEU A 42 1.44 -6.85 9.59
N ASN A 43 0.57 -7.53 10.33
CA ASN A 43 -0.06 -8.76 9.89
C ASN A 43 -1.23 -8.45 8.95
N GLU A 44 -1.36 -9.24 7.89
CA GLU A 44 -2.52 -9.15 7.01
C GLU A 44 -3.80 -9.57 7.74
N THR A 45 -4.90 -8.85 7.48
CA THR A 45 -6.18 -9.06 8.19
C THR A 45 -7.27 -9.65 7.31
N ASN A 46 -7.21 -9.40 6.00
CA ASN A 46 -8.19 -9.92 5.04
C ASN A 46 -7.57 -9.97 3.64
N ASN A 47 -7.06 -11.14 3.25
CA ASN A 47 -6.34 -11.30 1.99
C ASN A 47 -7.30 -11.60 0.83
N VAL A 48 -7.59 -10.59 0.00
CA VAL A 48 -8.48 -10.65 -1.17
C VAL A 48 -7.70 -10.73 -2.49
N LYS A 49 -6.46 -11.24 -2.46
CA LYS A 49 -5.61 -11.33 -3.66
C LYS A 49 -6.26 -12.11 -4.81
N GLN A 50 -6.97 -13.19 -4.51
CA GLN A 50 -7.62 -14.00 -5.55
C GLN A 50 -8.74 -13.23 -6.26
N ASP A 51 -9.55 -12.48 -5.51
CA ASP A 51 -10.61 -11.66 -6.09
C ASP A 51 -10.05 -10.46 -6.85
N MET A 52 -8.97 -9.85 -6.36
CA MET A 52 -8.26 -8.79 -7.07
C MET A 52 -7.74 -9.27 -8.45
N LEU A 53 -7.23 -10.51 -8.53
CA LEU A 53 -6.72 -11.08 -9.79
C LEU A 53 -7.82 -11.40 -10.82
N LYS A 54 -9.10 -11.43 -10.41
CA LYS A 54 -10.23 -11.57 -11.34
C LYS A 54 -10.59 -10.25 -12.05
N LEU A 55 -10.13 -9.12 -11.51
CA LEU A 55 -10.35 -7.80 -12.09
C LEU A 55 -9.37 -7.52 -13.23
N ASP A 56 -9.76 -6.62 -14.12
CA ASP A 56 -8.87 -6.10 -15.15
C ASP A 56 -7.70 -5.33 -14.52
N LYS A 57 -6.56 -5.32 -15.20
CA LYS A 57 -5.36 -4.63 -14.72
C LYS A 57 -5.59 -3.14 -14.44
N ALA A 58 -6.41 -2.49 -15.25
CA ALA A 58 -6.76 -1.09 -15.07
C ALA A 58 -7.57 -0.85 -13.78
N GLU A 59 -8.34 -1.83 -13.32
CA GLU A 59 -9.19 -1.74 -12.14
C GLU A 59 -8.36 -1.92 -10.86
N TRP A 60 -7.60 -3.01 -10.74
CA TRP A 60 -6.78 -3.21 -9.53
C TRP A 60 -5.56 -2.28 -9.47
N GLN A 61 -5.16 -1.66 -10.59
CA GLN A 61 -4.19 -0.55 -10.63
C GLN A 61 -4.85 0.82 -10.86
N ARG A 62 -6.14 1.01 -10.53
CA ARG A 62 -6.91 2.24 -10.78
C ARG A 62 -6.15 3.53 -10.46
N LEU A 63 -5.44 3.57 -9.33
CA LEU A 63 -4.69 4.77 -8.93
C LEU A 63 -3.55 5.13 -9.89
N HIS A 64 -2.92 4.15 -10.54
CA HIS A 64 -1.92 4.38 -11.59
C HIS A 64 -2.55 4.99 -12.84
N TYR A 65 -3.70 4.47 -13.24
CA TYR A 65 -4.45 4.84 -14.45
C TYR A 65 -5.38 6.05 -14.28
N LEU A 66 -5.47 6.68 -13.11
CA LEU A 66 -6.29 7.89 -12.90
C LEU A 66 -5.96 8.98 -13.95
N PRO A 67 -6.95 9.60 -14.61
CA PRO A 67 -6.67 10.70 -15.53
C PRO A 67 -6.13 11.93 -14.77
N PRO A 68 -5.50 12.89 -15.47
CA PRO A 68 -5.19 14.20 -14.90
C PRO A 68 -6.47 14.88 -14.41
N SER A 69 -6.46 15.34 -13.15
CA SER A 69 -7.57 16.11 -12.57
C SER A 69 -7.06 16.92 -11.37
N LYS A 70 -7.82 17.95 -10.98
CA LYS A 70 -7.50 18.79 -9.81
C LYS A 70 -7.37 17.97 -8.52
N ASP A 71 -8.13 16.88 -8.39
CA ASP A 71 -8.16 16.02 -7.19
C ASP A 71 -7.27 14.79 -7.28
N ARG A 72 -6.56 14.57 -8.39
CA ARG A 72 -5.74 13.36 -8.62
C ARG A 72 -4.74 13.13 -7.50
N TRP A 73 -4.09 14.20 -7.02
CA TRP A 73 -3.12 14.13 -5.93
C TRP A 73 -3.80 13.68 -4.62
N LYS A 74 -4.97 14.24 -4.30
CA LYS A 74 -5.75 13.91 -3.10
C LYS A 74 -6.21 12.46 -3.12
N LEU A 75 -6.75 12.00 -4.25
CA LEU A 75 -7.18 10.61 -4.44
C LEU A 75 -6.03 9.62 -4.30
N ARG A 76 -4.83 9.98 -4.77
CA ARG A 76 -3.64 9.13 -4.66
C ARG A 76 -2.97 9.19 -3.28
N SER A 77 -3.23 10.21 -2.48
CA SER A 77 -2.74 10.31 -1.10
C SER A 77 -3.67 9.70 -0.06
N LYS A 78 -4.90 9.34 -0.43
CA LYS A 78 -5.84 8.66 0.47
C LYS A 78 -5.29 7.28 0.89
N THR A 79 -5.27 7.03 2.19
CA THR A 79 -4.93 5.73 2.78
C THR A 79 -6.11 4.77 2.67
N PHE A 80 -5.83 3.48 2.57
CA PHE A 80 -6.86 2.45 2.56
C PHE A 80 -7.30 2.14 3.99
N ASP A 81 -8.61 2.19 4.24
CA ASP A 81 -9.16 2.08 5.59
C ASP A 81 -8.80 0.75 6.26
N GLY A 82 -8.67 -0.34 5.48
CA GLY A 82 -8.27 -1.65 5.99
C GLY A 82 -6.82 -1.68 6.51
N ILE A 83 -5.92 -0.93 5.88
CA ILE A 83 -4.55 -0.76 6.37
C ILE A 83 -4.56 0.06 7.66
N ALA A 84 -5.31 1.17 7.68
CA ALA A 84 -5.40 2.03 8.86
C ALA A 84 -5.97 1.27 10.07
N GLU A 85 -7.02 0.49 9.86
CA GLU A 85 -7.63 -0.36 10.89
C GLU A 85 -6.65 -1.42 11.39
N ALA A 86 -5.91 -2.08 10.50
CA ALA A 86 -4.90 -3.06 10.90
C ALA A 86 -3.79 -2.43 11.74
N MET A 87 -3.30 -1.24 11.36
CA MET A 87 -2.31 -0.49 12.14
C MET A 87 -2.86 -0.12 13.52
N ALA A 88 -4.09 0.39 13.59
CA ALA A 88 -4.74 0.76 14.84
C ALA A 88 -4.92 -0.45 15.78
N ARG A 89 -5.34 -1.60 15.24
CA ARG A 89 -5.53 -2.82 16.04
C ARG A 89 -4.23 -3.44 16.54
N GLN A 90 -3.17 -3.38 15.73
CA GLN A 90 -1.92 -4.08 16.04
C GLN A 90 -0.92 -3.23 16.82
N TRP A 91 -0.86 -1.92 16.57
CA TRP A 91 0.13 -1.03 17.18
C TRP A 91 -0.47 0.06 18.08
N GLY A 92 -1.80 0.20 18.08
CA GLY A 92 -2.52 1.19 18.90
C GLY A 92 -2.80 0.74 20.32
#